data_AF-A0AAW2KEM9-F1
#
_entry.id   AF-A0AAW2KEM9-F1
#
_cell.length_a   1.000
_cell.length_b   1.000
_cell.length_c   1.000
_cell.angle_alpha   90.00
_cell.angle_beta   90.00
_cell.angle_gamma   90.00
#
_symmetry.space_group_name_H-M   'P 1'
#
loop_
_entity.id
_entity.type
_entity.pdbx_description
1 polymer ?
#
loop_
_entity_poly.entity_id
_entity_poly.type
_entity_poly.pdbx_seq_one_letter_code
_entity_poly.pdbx_strand_id
1 'polypeptide(L)'
;MGSESDECCRDGVILGVDGGTTSTICVCLPLLPFSDHRRLPDPLPVLGRAAAGCSNHNSVGEYAARVTLEQVIAEALSKAGKDHSAVLAVCLGVSGVNHPSDQERILNWMRYFVSVQI
;
A
#
# COMPACT_ATOMS: atom_id res chain seq x y z
N MET A 1 21.65 21.07 -21.76
CA MET A 1 21.85 20.21 -20.58
C MET A 1 20.70 20.51 -19.63
N GLY A 2 19.53 19.93 -19.93
CA GLY A 2 18.35 20.03 -19.08
C GLY A 2 18.36 18.82 -18.15
N SER A 3 18.14 19.05 -16.87
CA SER A 3 18.17 18.06 -15.80
C SER A 3 17.04 17.02 -15.97
N GLU A 4 17.39 15.84 -16.48
CA GLU A 4 16.53 14.65 -16.55
C GLU A 4 16.34 13.97 -15.17
N SER A 5 16.61 14.67 -14.07
CA SER A 5 16.74 14.09 -12.73
C SER A 5 15.56 14.38 -11.78
N ASP A 6 14.59 15.19 -12.19
CA ASP A 6 13.44 15.61 -11.35
C ASP A 6 12.08 15.00 -11.76
N GLU A 7 12.07 14.06 -12.71
CA GLU A 7 10.85 13.33 -13.13
C GLU A 7 10.59 12.11 -12.23
N CYS A 8 11.64 11.45 -11.71
CA CYS A 8 11.54 10.21 -10.94
C CYS A 8 10.79 10.38 -9.61
N CYS A 9 10.95 11.53 -8.93
CA CYS A 9 10.23 11.82 -7.68
C CYS A 9 8.74 12.15 -7.88
N ARG A 10 8.29 12.42 -9.13
CA ARG A 10 6.89 12.78 -9.41
C ARG A 10 6.01 11.57 -9.66
N ASP A 11 6.62 10.41 -9.93
CA ASP A 11 5.89 9.18 -10.26
C ASP A 11 5.74 8.20 -9.10
N GLY A 12 6.36 8.49 -7.96
CA GLY A 12 6.24 7.70 -6.75
C GLY A 12 4.83 7.70 -6.17
N VAL A 13 4.44 6.58 -5.58
CA VAL A 13 3.12 6.38 -4.97
C VAL A 13 3.20 5.88 -3.54
N ILE A 14 2.16 6.19 -2.77
CA ILE A 14 1.94 5.69 -1.42
C ILE A 14 0.74 4.75 -1.45
N LEU A 15 0.86 3.61 -0.80
CA LEU A 15 -0.23 2.66 -0.63
C LEU A 15 -0.82 2.77 0.77
N GLY A 16 -2.14 2.84 0.87
CA GLY A 16 -2.88 2.67 2.11
C GLY A 16 -3.68 1.37 2.08
N VAL A 17 -3.45 0.48 3.04
CA VAL A 17 -4.14 -0.81 3.14
C VAL A 17 -4.92 -0.88 4.44
N ASP A 18 -6.23 -1.10 4.34
CA ASP A 18 -7.14 -1.32 5.48
C ASP A 18 -7.72 -2.73 5.39
N GLY A 19 -7.28 -3.62 6.28
CA GLY A 19 -7.59 -5.05 6.26
C GLY A 19 -8.29 -5.53 7.51
N GLY A 20 -9.57 -5.87 7.37
CA GLY A 20 -10.40 -6.39 8.46
C GLY A 20 -10.67 -7.89 8.36
N THR A 21 -11.65 -8.34 9.15
CA THR A 21 -12.19 -9.71 9.11
C THR A 21 -13.09 -9.99 7.91
N THR A 22 -13.64 -8.94 7.28
CA THR A 22 -14.64 -9.07 6.21
C THR A 22 -14.06 -8.71 4.85
N SER A 23 -13.33 -7.61 4.78
CA SER A 23 -12.77 -7.10 3.54
C SER A 23 -11.42 -6.44 3.79
N THR A 24 -10.63 -6.38 2.73
CA THR A 24 -9.37 -5.64 2.67
C THR A 24 -9.46 -4.64 1.54
N ILE A 25 -9.14 -3.38 1.80
CA ILE A 25 -9.17 -2.30 0.81
C ILE A 25 -7.75 -1.77 0.67
N CYS A 26 -7.29 -1.61 -0.58
CA CYS A 26 -6.05 -0.91 -0.88
C CYS A 26 -6.37 0.32 -1.73
N VAL A 27 -5.76 1.46 -1.38
CA VAL A 27 -5.78 2.69 -2.16
C VAL A 27 -4.36 3.07 -2.53
N CYS A 28 -4.17 3.49 -3.78
CA CYS A 28 -2.94 4.02 -4.32
C CYS A 28 -3.08 5.54 -4.47
N LEU A 29 -2.20 6.29 -3.80
CA LEU A 29 -2.19 7.74 -3.76
C LEU A 29 -0.91 8.26 -4.43
N PRO A 30 -0.94 9.39 -5.14
CA PRO A 30 0.27 10.02 -5.62
C PRO A 30 1.10 10.54 -4.44
N LEU A 31 2.42 10.63 -4.60
CA LEU A 31 3.24 11.40 -3.68
C LEU A 31 2.91 12.89 -3.83
N LEU A 32 2.20 13.45 -2.85
CA LEU A 32 1.87 14.87 -2.85
C LEU A 32 3.04 15.68 -2.27
N PRO A 33 3.49 16.75 -2.95
CA PRO A 33 4.55 17.61 -2.43
C PRO A 33 4.05 18.33 -1.18
N PHE A 34 4.62 17.99 -0.02
CA PHE A 34 4.37 18.67 1.25
C PHE A 34 5.13 19.99 1.30
N SER A 35 4.75 20.96 0.46
CA SER A 35 5.32 22.31 0.51
C SER A 35 4.41 23.20 1.35
N ASP A 36 4.89 23.52 2.56
CA ASP A 36 4.38 24.51 3.52
C ASP A 36 2.85 24.60 3.67
N HIS A 37 2.31 23.85 4.64
CA HIS A 37 0.98 24.07 5.25
C HIS A 37 -0.22 24.29 4.31
N ARG A 38 -0.11 23.88 3.04
CA ARG A 38 -1.20 23.99 2.07
C ARG A 38 -2.05 22.74 2.10
N ARG A 39 -3.32 22.95 2.44
CA ARG A 39 -4.43 22.01 2.48
C ARG A 39 -4.23 20.88 1.47
N LEU A 40 -4.20 19.64 1.96
CA LEU A 40 -4.35 18.48 1.10
C LEU A 40 -5.63 18.65 0.27
N PRO A 41 -5.62 18.24 -1.00
CA PRO A 41 -6.83 18.25 -1.81
C PRO A 41 -7.93 17.45 -1.10
N ASP A 42 -9.13 18.00 -1.10
CA ASP A 42 -10.34 17.38 -0.56
C ASP A 42 -11.36 17.21 -1.71
N PRO A 43 -11.62 15.99 -2.19
CA PRO A 43 -11.04 14.73 -1.70
C PRO A 43 -9.59 14.52 -2.15
N LEU A 44 -8.87 13.66 -1.43
CA LEU A 44 -7.53 13.22 -1.85
C LEU A 44 -7.61 12.46 -3.19
N PRO A 45 -6.68 12.70 -4.13
CA PRO A 45 -6.65 11.99 -5.40
C PRO A 45 -6.30 10.52 -5.16
N VAL A 46 -7.20 9.62 -5.58
CA VAL A 46 -6.97 8.17 -5.57
C VAL A 46 -6.68 7.73 -6.99
N LEU A 47 -5.45 7.25 -7.24
CA LEU A 47 -5.03 6.75 -8.56
C LEU A 47 -5.60 5.36 -8.83
N GLY A 48 -5.72 4.53 -7.79
CA GLY A 48 -6.24 3.18 -7.89
C GLY A 48 -6.85 2.72 -6.58
N ARG A 49 -7.94 1.95 -6.66
CA ARG A 49 -8.58 1.34 -5.50
C ARG A 49 -8.98 -0.10 -5.82
N ALA A 50 -8.61 -1.01 -4.92
CA ALA A 50 -9.00 -2.41 -4.97
C ALA A 50 -9.60 -2.86 -3.64
N ALA A 51 -10.42 -3.91 -3.70
CA ALA A 51 -10.98 -4.54 -2.52
C ALA A 51 -10.93 -6.06 -2.71
N ALA A 52 -10.56 -6.77 -1.65
CA ALA A 52 -10.49 -8.22 -1.59
C ALA A 52 -11.13 -8.72 -0.29
N GLY A 53 -11.06 -10.04 -0.08
CA GLY A 53 -11.61 -10.71 1.10
C GLY A 53 -10.86 -10.40 2.40
N CYS A 54 -11.00 -11.30 3.37
CA CYS A 54 -10.40 -11.18 4.69
C CYS A 54 -8.86 -11.28 4.66
N SER A 55 -8.16 -10.33 5.28
CA SER A 55 -6.71 -10.39 5.51
C SER A 55 -6.34 -10.69 6.97
N ASN A 56 -7.31 -11.03 7.82
CA ASN A 56 -7.03 -11.42 9.20
C ASN A 56 -6.53 -12.87 9.24
N HIS A 57 -5.23 -13.03 9.49
CA HIS A 57 -4.58 -14.33 9.59
C HIS A 57 -5.19 -15.23 10.69
N ASN A 58 -5.77 -14.65 11.75
CA ASN A 58 -6.45 -15.43 12.80
C ASN A 58 -7.78 -16.03 12.33
N SER A 59 -8.36 -15.53 11.23
CA SER A 59 -9.64 -15.99 10.69
C SER A 59 -9.47 -16.95 9.52
N VAL A 60 -8.53 -16.67 8.60
CA VAL A 60 -8.37 -17.43 7.35
C VAL A 60 -7.03 -18.16 7.23
N GLY A 61 -6.15 -18.03 8.23
CA GLY A 61 -4.79 -18.54 8.21
C GLY A 61 -3.81 -17.60 7.48
N GLU A 62 -2.53 -17.79 7.75
CA GLU A 62 -1.45 -16.93 7.25
C GLU A 62 -1.36 -16.91 5.71
N TYR A 63 -1.43 -18.07 5.05
CA TYR A 63 -1.30 -18.14 3.60
C TYR A 63 -2.42 -17.36 2.87
N ALA A 64 -3.68 -17.56 3.27
CA ALA A 64 -4.82 -16.90 2.65
C ALA A 64 -4.81 -15.38 2.90
N ALA A 65 -4.45 -14.96 4.11
CA ALA A 65 -4.29 -13.54 4.44
C ALA A 65 -3.18 -12.89 3.59
N ARG A 66 -2.03 -13.56 3.46
CA ARG A 66 -0.91 -13.10 2.63
C ARG A 66 -1.32 -12.95 1.16
N VAL A 67 -1.96 -13.95 0.58
CA VAL A 67 -2.44 -13.92 -0.81
C VAL A 67 -3.45 -12.79 -1.02
N THR A 68 -4.36 -12.56 -0.07
CA THR A 68 -5.34 -11.47 -0.13
C THR A 68 -4.66 -10.10 -0.16
N LEU A 69 -3.66 -9.89 0.69
CA LEU A 69 -2.87 -8.66 0.72
C LEU A 69 -2.09 -8.45 -0.59
N GLU A 70 -1.47 -9.50 -1.10
CA GLU A 70 -0.73 -9.47 -2.38
C GLU A 70 -1.65 -9.08 -3.54
N GLN A 71 -2.81 -9.73 -3.63
CA GLN A 71 -3.81 -9.48 -4.68
C GLN A 71 -4.34 -8.04 -4.65
N VAL A 72 -4.74 -7.56 -3.47
CA VAL A 72 -5.35 -6.22 -3.36
C VAL A 72 -4.33 -5.11 -3.66
N ILE A 73 -3.05 -5.32 -3.31
CA ILE A 73 -1.96 -4.40 -3.64
C ILE A 73 -1.71 -4.39 -5.14
N ALA A 74 -1.55 -5.56 -5.76
CA ALA A 74 -1.29 -5.68 -7.20
C ALA A 74 -2.43 -5.08 -8.03
N GLU A 75 -3.69 -5.31 -7.63
CA GLU A 75 -4.86 -4.75 -8.31
C GLU A 75 -4.95 -3.23 -8.16
N ALA A 76 -4.64 -2.67 -6.98
CA ALA A 76 -4.63 -1.22 -6.78
C ALA A 76 -3.55 -0.53 -7.63
N LEU A 77 -2.36 -1.13 -7.72
CA LEU A 77 -1.26 -0.66 -8.57
C LEU A 77 -1.60 -0.76 -10.06
N SER A 78 -2.17 -1.89 -10.49
CA SER A 78 -2.62 -2.08 -11.86
C SER A 78 -3.67 -1.04 -12.28
N LYS A 79 -4.64 -0.74 -11.41
CA LYS A 79 -5.64 0.32 -11.64
C LYS A 79 -5.03 1.73 -11.68
N ALA A 80 -3.95 1.95 -10.92
CA ALA A 80 -3.20 3.20 -10.94
C ALA A 80 -2.24 3.32 -12.13
N GLY A 81 -2.04 2.24 -12.91
CA GLY A 81 -1.03 2.19 -13.98
C GLY A 81 0.40 2.30 -13.44
N LYS A 82 0.67 1.74 -12.25
CA LYS A 82 1.95 1.84 -11.56
C LYS A 82 2.54 0.46 -11.31
N ASP A 83 3.87 0.39 -11.33
CA ASP A 83 4.62 -0.81 -10.97
C ASP A 83 4.94 -0.85 -9.47
N HIS A 84 5.27 -2.04 -8.97
CA HIS A 84 5.69 -2.24 -7.57
C HIS A 84 6.93 -1.42 -7.17
N SER A 85 7.80 -1.07 -8.13
CA SER A 85 8.98 -0.23 -7.93
C SER A 85 8.66 1.25 -7.72
N ALA A 86 7.46 1.71 -8.10
CA ALA A 86 7.02 3.09 -7.89
C ALA A 86 6.49 3.31 -6.47
N VAL A 87 6.24 2.24 -5.71
CA VAL A 87 5.79 2.34 -4.31
C VAL A 87 6.94 2.89 -3.47
N LEU A 88 6.68 3.96 -2.73
CA LEU A 88 7.66 4.58 -1.83
C LEU A 88 7.37 4.29 -0.36
N ALA A 89 6.10 4.04 -0.02
CA ALA A 89 5.66 3.73 1.32
C ALA A 89 4.36 2.95 1.29
N VAL A 90 4.15 2.11 2.31
CA VAL A 90 2.90 1.41 2.56
C VAL A 90 2.46 1.68 4.00
N CYS A 91 1.26 2.23 4.17
CA CYS A 91 0.61 2.35 5.47
C CYS A 91 -0.40 1.22 5.62
N LEU A 92 -0.21 0.36 6.63
CA LEU A 92 -1.12 -0.75 6.90
C LEU A 92 -1.90 -0.53 8.20
N GLY A 93 -3.22 -0.67 8.11
CA GLY A 93 -4.10 -0.96 9.24
C GLY A 93 -4.71 -2.34 9.04
N VAL A 94 -4.21 -3.37 9.75
CA VAL A 94 -4.72 -4.74 9.63
C VAL A 94 -5.12 -5.31 10.98
N SER A 95 -6.29 -5.94 11.05
CA SER A 95 -6.81 -6.56 12.27
C SER A 95 -6.04 -7.83 12.65
N GLY A 96 -5.98 -8.12 13.95
CA GLY A 96 -5.37 -9.34 14.48
C GLY A 96 -3.85 -9.29 14.67
N VAL A 97 -3.20 -8.15 14.42
CA VAL A 97 -1.77 -7.94 14.68
C VAL A 97 -1.59 -7.44 16.12
N ASN A 98 -1.53 -8.38 17.05
CA ASN A 98 -1.57 -8.08 18.49
C ASN A 98 -0.21 -8.27 19.18
N HIS A 99 0.75 -8.93 18.51
CA HIS A 99 2.08 -9.21 19.06
C HIS A 99 3.19 -8.70 18.12
N PRO A 100 4.37 -8.31 18.63
CA PRO A 100 5.51 -7.90 17.80
C PRO A 100 5.89 -8.91 16.70
N SER A 101 5.74 -10.21 16.98
CA SER A 101 5.96 -11.27 15.97
C SER A 101 4.98 -11.21 14.81
N ASP A 102 3.74 -10.76 15.05
CA ASP A 102 2.74 -10.60 14.00
C ASP A 102 3.06 -9.37 13.15
N GLN A 103 3.55 -8.30 13.77
CA GLN A 103 4.03 -7.11 13.07
C GLN A 103 5.21 -7.47 12.15
N GLU A 104 6.20 -8.19 12.67
CA GLU A 104 7.36 -8.64 11.90
C GLU A 104 6.96 -9.55 10.73
N ARG A 105 6.00 -10.46 10.95
CA ARG A 105 5.46 -11.33 9.89
C ARG A 105 4.84 -10.52 8.75
N ILE A 106 3.98 -9.56 9.09
CA ILE A 106 3.32 -8.69 8.11
C ILE A 106 4.34 -7.84 7.37
N LEU A 107 5.33 -7.28 8.08
CA LEU A 107 6.43 -6.51 7.47
C LEU A 107 7.24 -7.37 6.49
N ASN A 108 7.51 -8.63 6.84
CA ASN A 108 8.22 -9.56 5.96
C ASN A 108 7.44 -9.85 4.68
N TRP A 109 6.12 -10.04 4.78
CA TRP A 109 5.27 -10.19 3.58
C TRP A 109 5.30 -8.93 2.72
N MET A 110 5.22 -7.75 3.33
CA MET A 110 5.23 -6.49 2.58
C MET A 110 6.56 -6.24 1.88
N ARG A 111 7.69 -6.59 2.52
CA ARG A 111 9.03 -6.54 1.89
C ARG A 111 9.16 -7.49 0.69
N TYR A 112 8.38 -8.55 0.64
CA TYR A 112 8.31 -9.44 -0.52
C TYR A 112 7.45 -8.83 -1.65
N PHE A 113 6.38 -8.12 -1.31
CA PHE A 113 5.47 -7.53 -2.30
C PHE A 113 6.00 -6.26 -2.95
N VAL A 114 6.68 -5.40 -2.20
CA VAL A 114 7.16 -4.11 -2.68
C VAL A 114 8.63 -3.94 -2.33
N SER A 115 9.41 -3.32 -3.21
CA SER A 115 10.86 -3.14 -3.04
C SER A 115 11.23 -2.05 -2.01
N VAL A 116 10.36 -1.79 -1.04
CA VAL A 116 10.47 -0.68 -0.08
C VAL A 116 10.99 -1.19 1.27
N GLN A 117 11.85 -0.41 1.91
CA GLN A 117 12.22 -0.62 3.32
C GLN A 117 11.08 -0.10 4.22
N ILE A 118 10.33 -1.02 4.80
CA ILE A 118 9.27 -0.77 5.80
C ILE A 118 9.82 -1.03 7.19
#